data_AF-A0A1Q6GWP3-F1
#
_entry.id   AF-A0A1Q6GWP3-F1
#
_cell.length_a   1.000
_cell.length_b   1.000
_cell.length_c   1.000
_cell.angle_alpha   90.00
_cell.angle_beta   90.00
_cell.angle_gamma   90.00
#
_symmetry.space_group_name_H-M   'P 1'
#
loop_
_entity.id
_entity.type
_entity.pdbx_description
1 polymer ?
#
loop_
_entity_poly.entity_id
_entity_poly.type
_entity_poly.pdbx_seq_one_letter_code
_entity_poly.pdbx_strand_id
1 'polypeptide(L)'
;MRKIYIFFCCKLFVLAVLLSSCGGGNSVDNRSMSEWCKLMDDSLRCMNIGYVRASVEDKLAHSDDKDFYYVALMQKAKLLCYTSSRDSIMTLCDSVQTYLDNAPSTIDRQRLQMMCYQVLAIYYSKFTLATDSVISCNTKALRIAKEISDSYHEIILSNNLGDAYIMRGDLVKAVGLFRRAVYIGDSVSVPKREMAVLYQGLGRIYTEMRSFDQSCYWWDKALELWDSTDIKGRFTYMNNRGNDYFFQNRYTEALTHFQMLDSMLEDQPDMVWERNICRTNILEIYITQGQLDKARSLYPELQAYFQNAGAEHILSYLYTLEMWIALQTGNNNAVDSMLNVHPLPESVPVSVAMARYKLMRDFSRGVERWKDAYLSSEEYNRMSDSLRDERVKMKIADLNMKFLRDEKILSDKVRMSELHTHLLWMYFGVAFLLFLVLISIVVMYYRRRQVQAREAVMLSNIVK
;
A
#
# COMPACT_ATOMS: atom_id res chain seq x y z
N MET A 1 46.26 16.29 -37.56
CA MET A 1 46.71 17.25 -36.51
C MET A 1 45.45 17.82 -35.86
N ARG A 2 45.09 17.69 -34.59
CA ARG A 2 45.65 17.28 -33.28
C ARG A 2 44.46 16.63 -32.52
N LYS A 3 44.59 15.39 -32.01
CA LYS A 3 44.75 15.02 -30.59
C LYS A 3 43.71 15.67 -29.65
N ILE A 4 42.72 14.89 -29.19
CA ILE A 4 42.71 14.19 -27.87
C ILE A 4 42.80 15.21 -26.73
N TYR A 5 41.66 15.56 -26.12
CA TYR A 5 41.48 15.91 -24.70
C TYR A 5 39.98 16.25 -24.50
N ILE A 6 39.24 15.38 -23.80
CA ILE A 6 38.10 15.60 -22.88
C ILE A 6 37.56 14.18 -22.60
N PHE A 7 38.33 13.45 -21.79
CA PHE A 7 37.94 12.15 -21.24
C PHE A 7 38.60 12.03 -19.86
N PHE A 8 38.33 12.98 -18.96
CA PHE A 8 38.85 12.94 -17.57
C PHE A 8 38.08 13.89 -16.64
N CYS A 9 36.78 13.65 -16.39
CA CYS A 9 36.05 14.31 -15.29
C CYS A 9 35.04 13.41 -14.53
N CYS A 10 35.02 12.08 -14.77
CA CYS A 10 34.04 11.17 -14.12
C CYS A 10 34.62 10.23 -13.05
N LYS A 11 35.77 10.53 -12.41
CA LYS A 11 36.36 9.62 -11.41
C LYS A 11 36.75 10.24 -10.06
N LEU A 12 36.14 11.36 -9.66
CA LEU A 12 36.45 11.99 -8.36
C LEU A 12 35.25 12.27 -7.43
N PHE A 13 34.06 11.74 -7.73
CA PHE A 13 32.88 11.91 -6.84
C PHE A 13 32.31 10.60 -6.24
N VAL A 14 33.00 9.46 -6.41
CA VAL A 14 32.58 8.16 -5.85
C VAL A 14 33.49 7.68 -4.71
N LEU A 15 34.55 8.42 -4.36
CA LEU A 15 35.48 8.04 -3.28
C LEU A 15 35.30 8.79 -1.95
N ALA A 16 34.25 9.61 -1.81
CA ALA A 16 33.91 10.26 -0.53
C ALA A 16 32.73 9.62 0.23
N VAL A 17 32.14 8.53 -0.31
CA VAL A 17 31.04 7.77 0.33
C VAL A 17 31.47 6.37 0.78
N LEU A 18 32.73 5.98 0.51
CA LEU A 18 33.29 4.66 0.89
C LEU A 18 34.38 4.74 1.99
N LEU A 19 34.46 5.85 2.73
CA LEU A 19 35.33 5.99 3.91
C LEU A 19 34.56 6.20 5.23
N SER A 20 33.29 5.82 5.28
CA SER A 20 32.54 5.64 6.54
C SER A 20 32.09 4.20 6.78
N SER A 21 32.60 3.25 5.98
CA SER A 21 32.49 1.81 6.22
C SER A 21 33.87 1.32 6.65
N CYS A 22 33.96 0.74 7.84
CA CYS A 22 35.18 0.37 8.58
C CYS A 22 35.87 1.54 9.32
N GLY A 23 35.13 2.17 10.23
CA GLY A 23 35.70 2.95 11.33
C GLY A 23 34.94 2.63 12.61
N GLY A 24 35.42 1.64 13.38
CA GLY A 24 35.05 1.50 14.78
C GLY A 24 35.59 2.71 15.54
N GLY A 25 34.78 3.75 15.64
CA GLY A 25 35.10 4.96 16.37
C GLY A 25 33.81 5.50 16.97
N ASN A 26 33.81 5.68 18.28
CA ASN A 26 32.75 6.33 19.07
C ASN A 26 32.57 7.79 18.62
N SER A 27 31.98 8.03 17.45
CA SER A 27 31.43 9.33 17.09
C SER A 27 30.00 9.38 17.58
N VAL A 28 29.75 10.19 18.60
CA VAL A 28 28.39 10.48 19.09
C VAL A 28 27.53 10.90 17.89
N ASP A 29 26.48 10.14 17.60
CA ASP A 29 25.57 10.45 16.50
C ASP A 29 24.76 11.71 16.84
N ASN A 30 25.20 12.85 16.29
CA ASN A 30 24.63 14.19 16.51
C ASN A 30 23.38 14.49 15.67
N ARG A 31 22.80 13.50 14.97
CA ARG A 31 21.57 13.70 14.20
C ARG A 31 20.37 14.02 15.09
N SER A 32 19.42 14.80 14.58
CA SER A 32 18.15 15.00 15.26
C SER A 32 17.38 13.68 15.37
N MET A 33 16.48 13.59 16.35
CA MET A 33 15.63 12.40 16.55
C MET A 33 14.85 12.02 15.28
N SER A 34 14.36 13.00 14.52
CA SER A 34 13.63 12.77 13.28
C SER A 34 14.52 12.22 12.15
N GLU A 35 15.70 12.79 11.96
CA GLU A 35 16.66 12.33 10.94
C GLU A 35 17.17 10.93 11.26
N TRP A 36 17.46 10.66 12.53
CA TRP A 36 17.87 9.34 13.00
C TRP A 36 16.78 8.29 12.76
N CYS A 37 15.54 8.60 13.15
CA CYS A 37 14.40 7.70 12.97
C CYS A 37 14.17 7.38 11.47
N LYS A 38 14.24 8.40 10.60
CA LYS A 38 14.15 8.22 9.15
C LYS A 38 15.25 7.30 8.61
N LEU A 39 16.49 7.48 9.06
CA LEU A 39 17.58 6.61 8.63
C LEU A 39 17.41 5.16 9.12
N MET A 40 16.94 4.95 10.36
CA MET A 40 16.66 3.60 10.86
C MET A 40 15.62 2.91 9.97
N ASP A 41 14.56 3.64 9.61
CA ASP A 41 13.51 3.17 8.73
C ASP A 41 14.01 2.85 7.32
N ASP A 42 14.82 3.73 6.72
CA ASP A 42 15.45 3.50 5.41
C ASP A 42 16.41 2.29 5.46
N SER A 43 17.18 2.15 6.54
CA SER A 43 18.13 1.05 6.73
C SER A 43 17.44 -0.30 6.93
N LEU A 44 16.34 -0.34 7.70
CA LEU A 44 15.50 -1.54 7.86
C LEU A 44 14.90 -1.97 6.52
N ARG A 45 14.43 -1.01 5.71
CA ARG A 45 13.92 -1.28 4.35
C ARG A 45 14.98 -1.89 3.45
N CYS A 46 16.22 -1.40 3.53
CA CYS A 46 17.36 -1.95 2.80
C CYS A 46 17.97 -3.21 3.44
N MET A 47 17.32 -3.83 4.42
CA MET A 47 17.79 -5.02 5.13
C MET A 47 19.17 -4.86 5.79
N ASN A 48 19.57 -3.63 6.12
CA ASN A 48 20.83 -3.35 6.83
C ASN A 48 20.65 -3.56 8.35
N ILE A 49 20.34 -4.79 8.73
CA ILE A 49 19.99 -5.20 10.10
C ILE A 49 21.12 -4.93 11.10
N GLY A 50 22.37 -5.19 10.71
CA GLY A 50 23.54 -5.00 11.56
C GLY A 50 23.74 -3.53 11.95
N TYR A 51 23.62 -2.62 10.98
CA TYR A 51 23.71 -1.18 11.23
C TYR A 51 22.60 -0.67 12.16
N VAL A 52 21.36 -1.09 11.91
CA VAL A 52 20.20 -0.68 12.73
C VAL A 52 20.39 -1.17 14.15
N ARG A 53 20.80 -2.43 14.34
CA ARG A 53 21.06 -2.99 15.68
C ARG A 53 22.10 -2.18 16.44
N ALA A 54 23.26 -1.96 15.84
CA ALA A 54 24.35 -1.21 16.48
C ALA A 54 23.94 0.24 16.81
N SER A 55 23.24 0.90 15.89
CA SER A 55 22.79 2.29 16.08
C SER A 55 21.73 2.42 17.18
N VAL A 56 20.81 1.46 17.27
CA VAL A 56 19.79 1.41 18.32
C VAL A 56 20.42 1.11 19.68
N GLU A 57 21.35 0.15 19.75
CA GLU A 57 22.06 -0.18 21.00
C GLU A 57 22.88 0.99 21.52
N ASP A 58 23.61 1.69 20.63
CA ASP A 58 24.34 2.91 20.99
C ASP A 58 23.39 3.99 21.55
N LYS A 59 22.27 4.24 20.86
CA LYS A 59 21.31 5.26 21.31
C LYS A 59 20.66 4.90 22.65
N LEU A 60 20.39 3.62 22.90
CA LEU A 60 19.85 3.16 24.19
C LEU A 60 20.86 3.28 25.33
N ALA A 61 22.16 3.18 25.05
CA ALA A 61 23.22 3.27 26.06
C ALA A 61 23.58 4.73 26.42
N HIS A 62 23.47 5.66 25.46
CA HIS A 62 24.03 7.02 25.59
C HIS A 62 23.00 8.15 25.45
N SER A 63 21.70 7.88 25.40
CA SER A 63 20.68 8.93 25.26
C SER A 63 20.32 9.57 26.61
N ASP A 64 20.69 10.84 26.79
CA ASP A 64 20.26 11.67 27.93
C ASP A 64 18.81 12.17 27.77
N ASP A 65 18.31 12.26 26.53
CA ASP A 65 16.93 12.63 26.23
C ASP A 65 16.00 11.42 26.40
N LYS A 66 15.00 11.57 27.29
CA LYS A 66 13.99 10.54 27.56
C LYS A 66 13.11 10.26 26.34
N ASP A 67 12.68 11.28 25.61
CA ASP A 67 11.82 11.09 24.43
C ASP A 67 12.60 10.31 23.35
N PHE A 68 13.86 10.65 23.14
CA PHE A 68 14.73 9.94 22.20
C PHE A 68 15.03 8.50 22.65
N TYR A 69 15.24 8.28 23.96
CA TYR A 69 15.40 6.92 24.50
C TYR A 69 14.19 6.02 24.17
N TYR A 70 12.96 6.49 24.38
CA TYR A 70 11.77 5.71 24.08
C TYR A 70 11.52 5.55 22.57
N VAL A 71 11.91 6.53 21.74
CA VAL A 71 11.94 6.36 20.27
C VAL A 71 12.93 5.26 19.87
N ALA A 72 14.11 5.20 20.49
CA ALA A 72 15.08 4.12 20.25
C ALA A 72 14.54 2.74 20.69
N LEU A 73 13.79 2.66 21.80
CA LEU A 73 13.10 1.42 22.19
C LEU A 73 12.07 0.97 21.13
N MET A 74 11.33 1.89 20.53
CA MET A 74 10.40 1.54 19.44
C MET A 74 11.11 1.11 18.16
N GLN A 75 12.26 1.69 17.84
CA GLN A 75 13.10 1.20 16.74
C GLN A 75 13.67 -0.20 17.03
N LYS A 76 14.03 -0.50 18.28
CA LYS A 76 14.37 -1.87 18.72
C LYS A 76 13.22 -2.83 18.52
N ALA A 77 12.01 -2.46 18.94
CA ALA A 77 10.83 -3.31 18.78
C ALA A 77 10.50 -3.55 17.30
N LYS A 78 10.62 -2.52 16.45
CA LYS A 78 10.48 -2.64 14.99
C LYS A 78 11.52 -3.58 14.39
N LEU A 79 12.78 -3.47 14.81
CA LEU A 79 13.86 -4.38 14.40
C LEU A 79 13.52 -5.85 14.75
N LEU A 80 13.03 -6.11 15.97
CA LEU A 80 12.60 -7.44 16.40
C LEU A 80 11.46 -7.99 15.53
N CYS A 81 10.50 -7.15 15.14
CA CYS A 81 9.48 -7.54 14.16
C CYS A 81 10.09 -7.94 12.80
N TYR A 82 11.10 -7.22 12.32
CA TYR A 82 11.81 -7.53 11.06
C TYR A 82 12.57 -8.85 11.14
N THR A 83 13.25 -9.12 12.26
CA THR A 83 14.00 -10.38 12.47
C THR A 83 13.13 -11.54 12.91
N SER A 84 11.81 -11.38 12.94
CA SER A 84 10.85 -12.40 13.40
C SER A 84 11.09 -12.86 14.85
N SER A 85 11.71 -12.02 15.67
CA SER A 85 12.00 -12.31 17.07
C SER A 85 10.84 -11.82 17.92
N ARG A 86 10.03 -12.74 18.46
CA ARG A 86 8.81 -12.39 19.22
C ARG A 86 9.12 -11.77 20.58
N ASP A 87 10.27 -12.14 21.16
CA ASP A 87 10.61 -11.84 22.54
C ASP A 87 10.68 -10.33 22.81
N SER A 88 10.23 -9.95 23.99
CA SER A 88 10.28 -8.58 24.54
C SER A 88 9.50 -7.50 23.78
N ILE A 89 8.95 -7.73 22.57
CA ILE A 89 8.22 -6.69 21.81
C ILE A 89 7.08 -6.08 22.63
N MET A 90 6.25 -6.92 23.25
CA MET A 90 5.12 -6.45 24.07
C MET A 90 5.62 -5.66 25.28
N THR A 91 6.63 -6.18 26.00
CA THR A 91 7.24 -5.49 27.15
C THR A 91 7.81 -4.13 26.79
N LEU A 92 8.43 -4.00 25.61
CA LEU A 92 8.93 -2.72 25.11
C LEU A 92 7.78 -1.75 24.83
N CYS A 93 6.70 -2.22 24.20
CA CYS A 93 5.51 -1.41 23.93
C CYS A 93 4.82 -0.96 25.23
N ASP A 94 4.70 -1.85 26.22
CA ASP A 94 4.12 -1.55 27.53
C ASP A 94 4.95 -0.51 28.29
N SER A 95 6.28 -0.60 28.21
CA SER A 95 7.21 0.39 28.78
C SER A 95 7.03 1.78 28.16
N VAL A 96 6.92 1.85 26.83
CA VAL A 96 6.64 3.11 26.12
C VAL A 96 5.25 3.64 26.48
N GLN A 97 4.23 2.79 26.56
CA GLN A 97 2.88 3.23 26.94
C GLN A 97 2.86 3.79 28.36
N THR A 98 3.52 3.12 29.31
CA THR A 98 3.65 3.59 30.70
C THR A 98 4.35 4.95 30.77
N TYR A 99 5.37 5.18 29.94
CA TYR A 99 6.02 6.48 29.84
C TYR A 99 5.07 7.57 29.33
N LEU A 100 4.35 7.27 28.25
CA LEU A 100 3.42 8.21 27.62
C LEU A 100 2.24 8.57 28.53
N ASP A 101 1.75 7.63 29.33
CA ASP A 101 0.65 7.85 30.28
C ASP A 101 1.05 8.81 31.42
N ASN A 102 2.34 8.88 31.76
CA ASN A 102 2.87 9.71 32.83
C ASN A 102 3.51 11.03 32.34
N ALA A 103 3.62 11.23 31.02
CA ALA A 103 4.26 12.40 30.43
C ALA A 103 3.21 13.35 29.80
N PRO A 104 3.44 14.68 29.79
CA PRO A 104 2.52 15.60 29.12
C PRO A 104 2.52 15.35 27.61
N SER A 105 1.34 15.48 26.99
CA SER A 105 1.19 15.25 25.55
C SER A 105 1.92 16.34 24.74
N THR A 106 2.80 15.90 23.85
CA THR A 106 3.50 16.74 22.84
C THR A 106 3.35 16.08 21.47
N ILE A 107 3.59 16.84 20.39
CA ILE A 107 3.52 16.29 19.02
C ILE A 107 4.48 15.10 18.87
N ASP A 108 5.69 15.17 19.44
CA ASP A 108 6.66 14.09 19.35
C ASP A 108 6.26 12.85 20.16
N ARG A 109 5.60 13.02 21.31
CA ARG A 109 5.03 11.89 22.08
C ARG A 109 3.82 11.28 21.42
N GLN A 110 3.02 12.08 20.72
CA GLN A 110 1.95 11.57 19.86
C GLN A 110 2.52 10.76 18.70
N ARG A 111 3.62 11.21 18.07
CA ARG A 111 4.35 10.40 17.08
C ARG A 111 4.91 9.11 17.67
N LEU A 112 5.48 9.15 18.87
CA LEU A 112 5.95 7.95 19.58
C LEU A 112 4.80 6.98 19.88
N GLN A 113 3.64 7.48 20.30
CA GLN A 113 2.44 6.66 20.52
C GLN A 113 1.93 6.01 19.22
N MET A 114 1.94 6.76 18.13
CA MET A 114 1.64 6.25 16.80
C MET A 114 2.62 5.13 16.39
N MET A 115 3.93 5.30 16.62
CA MET A 115 4.94 4.26 16.38
C MET A 115 4.67 3.00 17.21
N CYS A 116 4.30 3.15 18.50
CA CYS A 116 3.93 2.03 19.36
C CYS A 116 2.75 1.24 18.78
N TYR A 117 1.67 1.92 18.36
CA TYR A 117 0.55 1.25 17.70
C TYR A 117 0.93 0.57 16.38
N GLN A 118 1.84 1.14 15.59
CA GLN A 118 2.34 0.49 14.38
C GLN A 118 3.10 -0.81 14.68
N VAL A 119 3.97 -0.79 15.70
CA VAL A 119 4.70 -2.00 16.15
C VAL A 119 3.72 -3.07 16.65
N LEU A 120 2.73 -2.68 17.46
CA LEU A 120 1.68 -3.61 17.91
C LEU A 120 0.87 -4.18 16.75
N ALA A 121 0.52 -3.36 15.76
CA ALA A 121 -0.17 -3.83 14.55
C ALA A 121 0.66 -4.87 13.79
N ILE A 122 1.97 -4.64 13.62
CA ILE A 122 2.88 -5.61 13.00
C ILE A 122 2.96 -6.88 13.85
N TYR A 123 3.06 -6.76 15.17
CA TYR A 123 3.09 -7.90 16.08
C TYR A 123 1.83 -8.77 15.94
N TYR A 124 0.64 -8.17 16.02
CA TYR A 124 -0.62 -8.89 15.89
C TYR A 124 -0.81 -9.48 14.49
N SER A 125 -0.34 -8.80 13.46
CA SER A 125 -0.40 -9.29 12.08
C SER A 125 0.52 -10.48 11.86
N LYS A 126 1.69 -10.52 12.48
CA LYS A 126 2.74 -11.51 12.18
C LYS A 126 2.72 -12.71 13.13
N PHE A 127 2.50 -12.49 14.42
CA PHE A 127 2.69 -13.53 15.44
C PHE A 127 1.39 -14.10 16.00
N THR A 128 0.28 -13.37 15.91
CA THR A 128 -1.01 -13.84 16.45
C THR A 128 -2.10 -13.95 15.39
N LEU A 129 -1.86 -13.43 14.17
CA LEU A 129 -2.84 -13.35 13.08
C LEU A 129 -4.18 -12.71 13.51
N ALA A 130 -4.12 -11.77 14.45
CA ALA A 130 -5.31 -11.19 15.08
C ALA A 130 -5.77 -9.95 14.30
N THR A 131 -6.48 -10.16 13.19
CA THR A 131 -6.88 -9.09 12.26
C THR A 131 -7.63 -7.94 12.93
N ASP A 132 -8.51 -8.20 13.90
CA ASP A 132 -9.24 -7.14 14.61
C ASP A 132 -8.32 -6.26 15.48
N SER A 133 -7.28 -6.84 16.08
CA SER A 133 -6.27 -6.08 16.82
C SER A 133 -5.41 -5.23 15.88
N VAL A 134 -5.09 -5.74 14.69
CA VAL A 134 -4.38 -4.99 13.63
C VAL A 134 -5.22 -3.77 13.21
N ILE A 135 -6.53 -3.97 12.95
CA ILE A 135 -7.46 -2.90 12.60
C ILE A 135 -7.53 -1.87 13.73
N SER A 136 -7.67 -2.31 14.99
CA SER A 136 -7.76 -1.43 16.15
C SER A 136 -6.51 -0.55 16.32
N CYS A 137 -5.32 -1.16 16.25
CA CYS A 137 -4.05 -0.43 16.39
C CYS A 137 -3.85 0.57 15.24
N ASN A 138 -4.04 0.15 13.99
CA ASN A 138 -3.91 1.04 12.83
C ASN A 138 -4.96 2.17 12.85
N THR A 139 -6.17 1.92 13.34
CA THR A 139 -7.20 2.97 13.49
C THR A 139 -6.79 4.01 14.53
N LYS A 140 -6.26 3.59 15.69
CA LYS A 140 -5.76 4.51 16.72
C LYS A 140 -4.58 5.33 16.20
N ALA A 141 -3.62 4.69 15.53
CA ALA A 141 -2.49 5.36 14.91
C ALA A 141 -2.94 6.38 13.85
N LEU A 142 -3.89 6.00 12.97
CA LEU A 142 -4.40 6.86 11.90
C LEU A 142 -5.10 8.10 12.45
N ARG A 143 -5.81 7.96 13.57
CA ARG A 143 -6.42 9.11 14.27
C ARG A 143 -5.35 10.08 14.74
N ILE A 144 -4.28 9.60 15.37
CA ILE A 144 -3.17 10.45 15.81
C ILE A 144 -2.55 11.17 14.62
N ALA A 145 -2.25 10.47 13.53
CA ALA A 145 -1.67 11.07 12.33
C ALA A 145 -2.53 12.24 11.80
N LYS A 146 -3.86 12.11 11.83
CA LYS A 146 -4.78 13.19 11.46
C LYS A 146 -4.76 14.36 12.45
N GLU A 147 -4.74 14.08 13.76
CA GLU A 147 -4.70 15.09 14.81
C GLU A 147 -3.44 15.97 14.72
N ILE A 148 -2.29 15.38 14.41
CA ILE A 148 -1.03 16.11 14.22
C ILE A 148 -0.78 16.58 12.78
N SER A 149 -1.76 16.41 11.87
CA SER A 149 -1.64 16.77 10.45
C SER A 149 -0.43 16.15 9.74
N ASP A 150 -0.08 14.90 10.08
CA ASP A 150 1.00 14.14 9.45
C ASP A 150 0.46 13.35 8.24
N SER A 151 0.43 14.01 7.09
CA SER A 151 -0.09 13.41 5.85
C SER A 151 0.70 12.19 5.38
N TYR A 152 2.01 12.13 5.67
CA TYR A 152 2.84 10.99 5.30
C TYR A 152 2.42 9.72 6.05
N HIS A 153 2.25 9.82 7.37
CA HIS A 153 1.76 8.70 8.16
C HIS A 153 0.27 8.41 7.93
N GLU A 154 -0.54 9.42 7.59
CA GLU A 154 -1.94 9.18 7.18
C GLU A 154 -2.02 8.24 5.97
N ILE A 155 -1.13 8.41 4.99
CA ILE A 155 -1.04 7.54 3.81
C ILE A 155 -0.63 6.12 4.21
N ILE A 156 0.49 5.96 4.93
CA ILE A 156 1.02 4.65 5.34
C ILE A 156 0.01 3.88 6.19
N LEU A 157 -0.63 4.55 7.15
CA LEU A 157 -1.59 3.92 8.05
C LEU A 157 -2.90 3.59 7.34
N SER A 158 -3.30 4.39 6.35
CA SER A 158 -4.44 4.07 5.49
C SER A 158 -4.15 2.83 4.63
N ASN A 159 -2.91 2.68 4.13
CA ASN A 159 -2.47 1.48 3.44
C ASN A 159 -2.57 0.24 4.33
N ASN A 160 -1.94 0.29 5.51
CA ASN A 160 -1.93 -0.84 6.44
C ASN A 160 -3.32 -1.22 6.94
N LEU A 161 -4.18 -0.22 7.18
CA LEU A 161 -5.57 -0.45 7.55
C LEU A 161 -6.38 -1.04 6.39
N GLY A 162 -6.10 -0.61 5.16
CA GLY A 162 -6.69 -1.19 3.94
C GLY A 162 -6.33 -2.67 3.79
N ASP A 163 -5.06 -3.04 3.98
CA ASP A 163 -4.61 -4.44 3.99
C ASP A 163 -5.31 -5.25 5.09
N ALA A 164 -5.44 -4.70 6.29
CA ALA A 164 -6.13 -5.38 7.39
C ALA A 164 -7.63 -5.60 7.08
N TYR A 165 -8.30 -4.66 6.43
CA TYR A 165 -9.68 -4.84 5.99
C TYR A 165 -9.80 -5.86 4.84
N ILE A 166 -8.81 -5.96 3.95
CA ILE A 166 -8.75 -7.04 2.95
C ILE A 166 -8.65 -8.40 3.65
N MET A 167 -7.77 -8.55 4.63
CA MET A 167 -7.64 -9.78 5.42
C MET A 167 -8.94 -10.14 6.15
N ARG A 168 -9.72 -9.14 6.57
CA ARG A 168 -11.05 -9.33 7.18
C ARG A 168 -12.16 -9.60 6.14
N GLY A 169 -11.89 -9.42 4.85
CA GLY A 169 -12.88 -9.55 3.76
C GLY A 169 -13.71 -8.28 3.49
N ASP A 170 -13.48 -7.17 4.21
CA ASP A 170 -14.20 -5.91 4.02
C ASP A 170 -13.53 -5.04 2.94
N LEU A 171 -13.65 -5.49 1.68
CA LEU A 171 -13.02 -4.83 0.54
C LEU A 171 -13.56 -3.40 0.32
N VAL A 172 -14.78 -3.09 0.74
CA VAL A 172 -15.38 -1.75 0.60
C VAL A 172 -14.63 -0.73 1.44
N LYS A 173 -14.38 -1.03 2.73
CA LYS A 173 -13.58 -0.14 3.58
C LYS A 173 -12.16 -0.02 3.06
N ALA A 174 -11.57 -1.12 2.57
CA ALA A 174 -10.23 -1.10 2.01
C ALA A 174 -10.12 -0.18 0.78
N VAL A 175 -11.04 -0.25 -0.20
CA VAL A 175 -11.06 0.67 -1.36
C VAL A 175 -11.16 2.12 -0.90
N GLY A 176 -12.05 2.42 0.05
CA GLY A 176 -12.22 3.77 0.58
C GLY A 176 -10.92 4.34 1.19
N LEU A 177 -10.20 3.51 1.95
CA LEU A 177 -8.92 3.88 2.56
C LEU A 177 -7.83 4.10 1.52
N PHE A 178 -7.66 3.17 0.58
CA PHE A 178 -6.65 3.33 -0.48
C PHE A 178 -6.93 4.54 -1.36
N ARG A 179 -8.19 4.78 -1.76
CA ARG A 179 -8.55 5.97 -2.53
C ARG A 179 -8.29 7.27 -1.79
N ARG A 180 -8.60 7.31 -0.49
CA ARG A 180 -8.30 8.48 0.35
C ARG A 180 -6.78 8.71 0.41
N ALA A 181 -6.00 7.64 0.61
CA ALA A 181 -4.55 7.73 0.65
C ALA A 181 -3.97 8.20 -0.70
N VAL A 182 -4.50 7.72 -1.83
CA VAL A 182 -4.12 8.19 -3.17
C VAL A 182 -4.43 9.68 -3.33
N TYR A 183 -5.63 10.11 -2.94
CA TYR A 183 -6.01 11.53 -3.00
C TYR A 183 -5.07 12.41 -2.16
N ILE A 184 -4.69 11.95 -0.96
CA ILE A 184 -3.73 12.67 -0.12
C ILE A 184 -2.36 12.69 -0.81
N GLY A 185 -1.84 11.54 -1.25
CA GLY A 185 -0.54 11.44 -1.90
C GLY A 185 -0.43 12.18 -3.25
N ASP A 186 -1.55 12.42 -3.95
CA ASP A 186 -1.58 13.29 -5.12
C ASP A 186 -1.51 14.78 -4.75
N SER A 187 -2.00 15.14 -3.56
CA SER A 187 -2.03 16.54 -3.06
C SER A 187 -0.78 16.93 -2.27
N VAL A 188 -0.10 15.97 -1.65
CA VAL A 188 1.19 16.15 -0.98
C VAL A 188 2.25 15.32 -1.71
N SER A 189 3.34 15.93 -2.16
CA SER A 189 4.39 15.24 -2.94
C SER A 189 5.14 14.19 -2.11
N VAL A 190 4.52 13.02 -1.90
CA VAL A 190 5.08 11.89 -1.18
C VAL A 190 6.03 11.06 -2.05
N PRO A 191 6.93 10.26 -1.44
CA PRO A 191 7.79 9.38 -2.21
C PRO A 191 6.98 8.45 -3.11
N LYS A 192 7.36 8.37 -4.39
CA LYS A 192 6.68 7.55 -5.41
C LYS A 192 6.44 6.11 -4.98
N ARG A 193 7.33 5.52 -4.19
CA ARG A 193 7.17 4.16 -3.66
C ARG A 193 5.88 3.99 -2.84
N GLU A 194 5.49 4.99 -2.05
CA GLU A 194 4.28 4.92 -1.22
C GLU A 194 3.03 4.91 -2.11
N MET A 195 3.06 5.69 -3.20
CA MET A 195 2.00 5.68 -4.21
C MET A 195 1.92 4.33 -4.95
N ALA A 196 3.06 3.70 -5.24
CA ALA A 196 3.10 2.40 -5.88
C ALA A 196 2.36 1.35 -5.05
N VAL A 197 2.59 1.31 -3.73
CA VAL A 197 1.90 0.35 -2.84
C VAL A 197 0.39 0.57 -2.84
N LEU A 198 -0.08 1.83 -2.80
CA LEU A 198 -1.51 2.15 -2.86
C LEU A 198 -2.16 1.70 -4.18
N TYR A 199 -1.49 1.95 -5.31
CA TYR A 199 -1.97 1.53 -6.63
C TYR A 199 -2.05 0.01 -6.74
N GLN A 200 -1.06 -0.71 -6.21
CA GLN A 200 -1.09 -2.17 -6.12
C GLN A 200 -2.25 -2.66 -5.23
N GLY A 201 -2.51 -1.99 -4.10
CA GLY A 201 -3.65 -2.29 -3.22
C GLY A 201 -5.00 -2.17 -3.95
N LEU A 202 -5.18 -1.10 -4.73
CA LEU A 202 -6.37 -0.91 -5.57
C LEU A 202 -6.47 -1.95 -6.69
N GLY A 203 -5.37 -2.23 -7.40
CA GLY A 203 -5.31 -3.26 -8.43
C GLY A 203 -5.74 -4.63 -7.89
N ARG A 204 -5.23 -5.01 -6.71
CA ARG A 204 -5.59 -6.25 -6.02
C ARG A 204 -7.08 -6.30 -5.69
N ILE A 205 -7.65 -5.24 -5.13
CA ILE A 205 -9.08 -5.25 -4.80
C ILE A 205 -9.94 -5.37 -6.07
N TYR A 206 -9.64 -4.62 -7.12
CA TYR A 206 -10.43 -4.71 -8.35
C TYR A 206 -10.29 -6.06 -9.06
N THR A 207 -9.14 -6.73 -8.90
CA THR A 207 -8.93 -8.12 -9.31
C THR A 207 -9.91 -9.07 -8.57
N GLU A 208 -10.01 -8.93 -7.25
CA GLU A 208 -10.92 -9.73 -6.41
C GLU A 208 -12.40 -9.45 -6.72
N MET A 209 -12.73 -8.20 -7.03
CA MET A 209 -14.07 -7.80 -7.47
C MET A 209 -14.42 -8.29 -8.88
N ARG A 210 -13.48 -8.87 -9.63
CA ARG A 210 -13.65 -9.20 -11.06
C ARG A 210 -14.05 -7.97 -11.88
N SER A 211 -13.44 -6.83 -11.56
CA SER A 211 -13.58 -5.55 -12.26
C SER A 211 -12.31 -5.29 -13.06
N PHE A 212 -12.07 -6.10 -14.09
CA PHE A 212 -10.77 -6.20 -14.75
C PHE A 212 -10.30 -4.92 -15.44
N ASP A 213 -11.22 -4.09 -15.95
CA ASP A 213 -10.84 -2.79 -16.53
C ASP A 213 -10.24 -1.85 -15.47
N GLN A 214 -10.84 -1.81 -14.26
CA GLN A 214 -10.32 -1.02 -13.15
C GLN A 214 -9.03 -1.64 -12.60
N SER A 215 -8.99 -2.97 -12.49
CA SER A 215 -7.77 -3.70 -12.10
C SER A 215 -6.60 -3.31 -13.00
N CYS A 216 -6.80 -3.39 -14.32
CA CYS A 216 -5.79 -3.03 -15.32
C CYS A 216 -5.31 -1.59 -15.14
N TYR A 217 -6.23 -0.63 -15.02
CA TYR A 217 -5.88 0.78 -14.80
C TYR A 217 -4.94 0.97 -13.60
N TRP A 218 -5.25 0.36 -12.45
CA TRP A 218 -4.45 0.52 -11.24
C TRP A 218 -3.13 -0.25 -11.28
N TRP A 219 -3.10 -1.44 -11.91
CA TRP A 219 -1.86 -2.14 -12.16
C TRP A 219 -0.94 -1.35 -13.09
N ASP A 220 -1.47 -0.76 -14.17
CA ASP A 220 -0.68 0.05 -15.10
C ASP A 220 -0.14 1.32 -14.40
N LYS A 221 -0.94 1.94 -13.52
CA LYS A 221 -0.46 3.03 -12.64
C LYS A 221 0.66 2.61 -11.69
N ALA A 222 0.59 1.40 -11.12
CA ALA A 222 1.67 0.87 -10.30
C ALA A 222 2.94 0.61 -11.13
N LEU A 223 2.79 0.13 -12.37
CA LEU A 223 3.90 -0.12 -13.29
C LEU A 223 4.64 1.16 -13.69
N GLU A 224 3.94 2.29 -13.84
CA GLU A 224 4.56 3.62 -14.05
C GLU A 224 5.58 3.98 -12.94
N LEU A 225 5.48 3.34 -11.76
CA LEU A 225 6.33 3.58 -10.60
C LEU A 225 7.33 2.44 -10.32
N TRP A 226 7.56 1.55 -11.29
CA TRP A 226 8.42 0.37 -11.17
C TRP A 226 9.83 0.70 -10.66
N ASP A 227 10.47 1.73 -11.22
CA ASP A 227 11.83 2.13 -10.84
C ASP A 227 11.92 2.69 -9.41
N SER A 228 10.79 3.15 -8.86
CA SER A 228 10.68 3.61 -7.48
C SER A 228 10.23 2.51 -6.51
N THR A 229 9.97 1.30 -7.00
CA THR A 229 9.47 0.17 -6.21
C THR A 229 10.62 -0.75 -5.83
N ASP A 230 10.73 -1.09 -4.55
CA ASP A 230 11.74 -2.01 -4.02
C ASP A 230 11.44 -3.48 -4.40
N ILE A 231 12.36 -4.40 -4.10
CA ILE A 231 12.23 -5.81 -4.51
C ILE A 231 10.97 -6.48 -3.95
N LYS A 232 10.59 -6.14 -2.71
CA LYS A 232 9.37 -6.66 -2.07
C LYS A 232 8.12 -6.14 -2.76
N GLY A 233 8.06 -4.84 -3.05
CA GLY A 233 6.96 -4.24 -3.81
C GLY A 233 6.88 -4.76 -5.25
N ARG A 234 8.02 -5.11 -5.88
CA ARG A 234 8.05 -5.74 -7.21
C ARG A 234 7.53 -7.16 -7.18
N PHE A 235 7.86 -7.94 -6.15
CA PHE A 235 7.25 -9.25 -5.91
C PHE A 235 5.73 -9.13 -5.76
N THR A 236 5.25 -8.22 -4.89
CA THR A 236 3.81 -8.00 -4.68
C THR A 236 3.11 -7.61 -5.98
N TYR A 237 3.69 -6.71 -6.77
CA TYR A 237 3.17 -6.33 -8.08
C TYR A 237 3.06 -7.54 -9.02
N MET A 238 4.17 -8.22 -9.28
CA MET A 238 4.23 -9.29 -10.29
C MET A 238 3.33 -10.47 -9.91
N ASN A 239 3.34 -10.87 -8.63
CA ASN A 239 2.53 -11.98 -8.15
C ASN A 239 1.03 -11.68 -8.31
N ASN A 240 0.60 -10.49 -7.92
CA ASN A 240 -0.81 -10.12 -7.97
C ASN A 240 -1.28 -9.80 -9.39
N ARG A 241 -0.41 -9.23 -10.25
CA ARG A 241 -0.70 -9.04 -11.68
C ARG A 241 -0.79 -10.36 -12.43
N GLY A 242 0.06 -11.33 -12.09
CA GLY A 242 -0.05 -12.71 -12.57
C GLY A 242 -1.39 -13.35 -12.18
N ASN A 243 -1.81 -13.19 -10.92
CA ASN A 243 -3.13 -13.63 -10.45
C ASN A 243 -4.30 -12.92 -11.16
N ASP A 244 -4.18 -11.62 -11.44
CA ASP A 244 -5.17 -10.87 -12.22
C ASP A 244 -5.38 -11.47 -13.62
N TYR A 245 -4.29 -11.79 -14.33
CA TYR A 245 -4.39 -12.50 -15.60
C TYR A 245 -4.96 -13.91 -15.44
N PHE A 246 -4.55 -14.65 -14.40
CA PHE A 246 -5.08 -15.98 -14.12
C PHE A 246 -6.59 -15.96 -13.95
N PHE A 247 -7.12 -15.00 -13.19
CA PHE A 247 -8.55 -14.84 -12.98
C PHE A 247 -9.33 -14.34 -14.20
N GLN A 248 -8.65 -13.74 -15.18
CA GLN A 248 -9.19 -13.45 -16.51
C GLN A 248 -9.12 -14.67 -17.44
N ASN A 249 -8.64 -15.83 -16.97
CA ASN A 249 -8.32 -17.03 -17.75
C ASN A 249 -7.24 -16.80 -18.83
N ARG A 250 -6.41 -15.76 -18.65
CA ARG A 250 -5.28 -15.41 -19.51
C ARG A 250 -4.02 -16.11 -19.02
N TYR A 251 -4.04 -17.44 -19.12
CA TYR A 251 -3.03 -18.30 -18.47
C TYR A 251 -1.62 -18.12 -19.04
N THR A 252 -1.49 -17.81 -20.33
CA THR A 252 -0.19 -17.56 -20.97
C THR A 252 0.46 -16.31 -20.40
N GLU A 253 -0.26 -15.20 -20.31
CA GLU A 253 0.25 -13.96 -19.71
C GLU A 253 0.54 -14.14 -18.21
N ALA A 254 -0.33 -14.84 -17.48
CA ALA A 254 -0.09 -15.19 -16.07
C ALA A 254 1.23 -15.97 -15.91
N LEU A 255 1.46 -16.99 -16.73
CA LEU A 255 2.67 -17.81 -16.71
C LEU A 255 3.91 -16.97 -17.00
N THR A 256 3.87 -16.09 -18.01
CA THR A 256 4.98 -15.17 -18.32
C THR A 256 5.31 -14.29 -17.13
N HIS A 257 4.31 -13.69 -16.47
CA HIS A 257 4.53 -12.86 -15.28
C HIS A 257 5.16 -13.63 -14.13
N PHE A 258 4.67 -14.85 -13.83
CA PHE A 258 5.25 -15.67 -12.77
C PHE A 258 6.66 -16.18 -13.10
N GLN A 259 6.95 -16.52 -14.36
CA GLN A 259 8.31 -16.91 -14.76
C GLN A 259 9.30 -15.74 -14.68
N MET A 260 8.88 -14.54 -15.07
CA MET A 260 9.69 -13.33 -14.88
C MET A 260 9.94 -13.05 -13.39
N LEU A 261 8.94 -13.28 -12.54
CA LEU A 261 9.08 -13.15 -11.10
C LEU A 261 10.04 -14.20 -10.51
N ASP A 262 9.92 -15.45 -10.90
CA ASP A 262 10.81 -16.53 -10.45
C ASP A 262 12.28 -16.23 -10.80
N SER A 263 12.53 -15.75 -12.03
CA SER A 263 13.87 -15.32 -12.46
C SER A 263 14.37 -14.10 -11.68
N MET A 264 13.51 -13.11 -11.41
CA MET A 264 13.89 -11.93 -10.61
C MET A 264 14.28 -12.29 -9.17
N LEU A 265 13.67 -13.34 -8.60
CA LEU A 265 13.93 -13.79 -7.24
C LEU A 265 15.03 -14.85 -7.14
N GLU A 266 15.61 -15.29 -8.26
CA GLU A 266 16.62 -16.33 -8.28
C GLU A 266 17.87 -15.96 -7.47
N ASP A 267 18.33 -14.72 -7.62
CA ASP A 267 19.49 -14.18 -6.92
C ASP A 267 19.14 -13.52 -5.58
N GLN A 268 17.95 -13.77 -5.03
CA GLN A 268 17.45 -13.18 -3.79
C GLN A 268 17.35 -14.24 -2.66
N PRO A 269 18.44 -14.52 -1.93
CA PRO A 269 18.45 -15.59 -0.92
C PRO A 269 17.46 -15.38 0.23
N ASP A 270 17.10 -14.13 0.51
CA ASP A 270 16.12 -13.77 1.55
C ASP A 270 14.66 -13.89 1.10
N MET A 271 14.41 -14.22 -0.18
CA MET A 271 13.06 -14.29 -0.78
C MET A 271 12.72 -15.69 -1.33
N VAL A 272 13.33 -16.74 -0.77
CA VAL A 272 13.07 -18.14 -1.17
C VAL A 272 11.62 -18.54 -0.92
N TRP A 273 11.00 -18.02 0.15
CA TRP A 273 9.59 -18.26 0.43
C TRP A 273 8.71 -17.69 -0.68
N GLU A 274 8.88 -16.41 -1.00
CA GLU A 274 8.18 -15.68 -2.06
C GLU A 274 8.37 -16.34 -3.42
N ARG A 275 9.60 -16.78 -3.73
CA ARG A 275 9.90 -17.53 -4.95
C ARG A 275 9.08 -18.82 -5.03
N ASN A 276 9.00 -19.60 -3.95
CA ASN A 276 8.23 -20.84 -3.94
C ASN A 276 6.70 -20.62 -3.94
N ILE A 277 6.21 -19.50 -3.37
CA ILE A 277 4.81 -19.07 -3.55
C ILE A 277 4.52 -18.83 -5.04
N CYS A 278 5.39 -18.08 -5.73
CA CYS A 278 5.27 -17.83 -7.17
C CYS A 278 5.31 -19.15 -7.98
N ARG A 279 6.24 -20.04 -7.67
CA ARG A 279 6.36 -21.37 -8.31
C ARG A 279 5.12 -22.25 -8.08
N THR A 280 4.38 -22.06 -6.97
CA THR A 280 3.09 -22.74 -6.75
C THR A 280 2.02 -22.26 -7.73
N ASN A 281 1.99 -20.97 -8.08
CA ASN A 281 1.10 -20.45 -9.13
C ASN A 281 1.51 -20.97 -10.52
N ILE A 282 2.82 -21.10 -10.79
CA ILE A 282 3.33 -21.73 -12.03
C ILE A 282 2.86 -23.19 -12.12
N LEU A 283 2.97 -23.96 -11.03
CA LEU A 283 2.50 -25.33 -10.94
C LEU A 283 1.01 -25.44 -11.30
N GLU A 284 0.17 -24.59 -10.71
CA GLU A 284 -1.26 -24.56 -11.01
C GLU A 284 -1.54 -24.24 -12.49
N ILE A 285 -0.80 -23.31 -13.09
CA ILE A 285 -0.96 -23.01 -14.51
C ILE A 285 -0.54 -24.20 -15.38
N TYR A 286 0.56 -24.89 -15.05
CA TYR A 286 0.95 -26.10 -15.77
C TYR A 286 -0.14 -27.18 -15.71
N ILE A 287 -0.75 -27.39 -14.56
CA ILE A 287 -1.89 -28.31 -14.41
C ILE A 287 -3.09 -27.84 -15.24
N THR A 288 -3.41 -26.55 -15.19
CA THR A 288 -4.56 -25.96 -15.91
C THR A 288 -4.40 -26.07 -17.42
N GLN A 289 -3.18 -25.93 -17.93
CA GLN A 289 -2.86 -26.05 -19.35
C GLN A 289 -2.53 -27.49 -19.79
N GLY A 290 -2.64 -28.49 -18.90
CA GLY A 290 -2.34 -29.89 -19.20
C GLY A 290 -0.85 -30.21 -19.40
N GLN A 291 0.06 -29.30 -19.01
CA GLN A 291 1.52 -29.48 -19.06
C GLN A 291 2.00 -30.35 -17.88
N LEU A 292 1.47 -31.57 -17.79
CA LEU A 292 1.62 -32.45 -16.63
C LEU A 292 3.07 -32.87 -16.35
N ASP A 293 3.91 -33.00 -17.36
CA ASP A 293 5.32 -33.35 -17.19
C ASP A 293 6.06 -32.27 -16.39
N LYS A 294 5.82 -30.99 -16.71
CA LYS A 294 6.40 -29.85 -15.98
C LYS A 294 5.82 -29.72 -14.58
N ALA A 295 4.53 -30.03 -14.40
CA ALA A 295 3.91 -30.03 -13.09
C ALA A 295 4.53 -31.12 -12.18
N ARG A 296 4.72 -32.34 -12.71
CA ARG A 296 5.33 -33.46 -12.00
C ARG A 296 6.80 -33.23 -11.64
N SER A 297 7.54 -32.50 -12.47
CA SER A 297 8.92 -32.13 -12.13
C SER A 297 8.99 -31.08 -11.02
N LEU A 298 8.06 -30.11 -11.01
CA LEU A 298 8.09 -28.99 -10.09
C LEU A 298 7.52 -29.31 -8.70
N TYR A 299 6.49 -30.17 -8.64
CA TYR A 299 5.76 -30.46 -7.40
C TYR A 299 6.64 -30.95 -6.23
N PRO A 300 7.55 -31.95 -6.39
CA PRO A 300 8.31 -32.50 -5.27
C PRO A 300 9.19 -31.47 -4.55
N GLU A 301 9.77 -30.54 -5.32
CA GLU A 301 10.58 -29.45 -4.74
C GLU A 301 9.75 -28.52 -3.86
N LEU A 302 8.54 -28.15 -4.32
CA LEU A 302 7.63 -27.27 -3.57
C LEU A 302 7.10 -27.97 -2.32
N GLN A 303 6.66 -29.22 -2.45
CA GLN A 303 6.17 -30.01 -1.32
C GLN A 303 7.25 -30.12 -0.23
N ALA A 304 8.47 -30.52 -0.58
CA ALA A 304 9.57 -30.65 0.37
C ALA A 304 9.88 -29.32 1.08
N TYR A 305 9.91 -28.22 0.33
CA TYR A 305 10.15 -26.88 0.90
C TYR A 305 9.07 -26.49 1.92
N PHE A 306 7.80 -26.53 1.54
CA PHE A 306 6.71 -26.10 2.42
C PHE A 306 6.46 -27.06 3.59
N GLN A 307 6.82 -28.34 3.43
CA GLN A 307 6.80 -29.31 4.53
C GLN A 307 7.88 -29.00 5.57
N ASN A 308 9.10 -28.71 5.13
CA ASN A 308 10.18 -28.28 6.01
C ASN A 308 9.88 -26.92 6.69
N ALA A 309 9.16 -26.04 6.00
CA ALA A 309 8.75 -24.75 6.55
C ALA A 309 7.53 -24.82 7.50
N GLY A 310 6.88 -25.98 7.63
CA GLY A 310 5.68 -26.15 8.48
C GLY A 310 4.45 -25.36 7.97
N ALA A 311 4.35 -25.13 6.66
CA ALA A 311 3.33 -24.27 6.07
C ALA A 311 2.02 -25.03 5.75
N GLU A 312 1.29 -25.48 6.77
CA GLU A 312 0.13 -26.38 6.63
C GLU A 312 -0.94 -25.92 5.63
N HIS A 313 -1.29 -24.64 5.63
CA HIS A 313 -2.31 -24.11 4.70
C HIS A 313 -1.87 -24.21 3.22
N ILE A 314 -0.58 -23.99 2.95
CA ILE A 314 -0.01 -24.08 1.59
C ILE A 314 0.09 -25.56 1.19
N LEU A 315 0.48 -26.43 2.12
CA LEU A 315 0.52 -27.87 1.89
C LEU A 315 -0.86 -28.43 1.54
N SER A 316 -1.93 -28.00 2.23
CA SER A 316 -3.31 -28.39 1.89
C SER A 316 -3.66 -28.05 0.43
N TYR A 317 -3.20 -26.90 -0.04
CA TYR A 317 -3.37 -26.50 -1.43
C TYR A 317 -2.53 -27.33 -2.38
N LEU A 318 -1.24 -27.55 -2.08
CA LEU A 318 -0.34 -28.39 -2.87
C LEU A 318 -0.86 -29.82 -3.01
N TYR A 319 -1.38 -30.43 -1.95
CA TYR A 319 -2.01 -31.77 -2.04
C TYR A 319 -3.22 -31.76 -2.98
N THR A 320 -3.98 -30.66 -3.02
CA THR A 320 -5.08 -30.51 -3.99
C THR A 320 -4.55 -30.47 -5.43
N LEU A 321 -3.43 -29.80 -5.67
CA LEU A 321 -2.77 -29.76 -6.98
C LEU A 321 -2.20 -31.13 -7.38
N GLU A 322 -1.62 -31.88 -6.45
CA GLU A 322 -1.17 -33.26 -6.68
C GLU A 322 -2.33 -34.18 -7.09
N MET A 323 -3.46 -34.07 -6.39
CA MET A 323 -4.66 -34.82 -6.74
C MET A 323 -5.18 -34.44 -8.14
N TRP A 324 -5.07 -33.17 -8.54
CA TRP A 324 -5.38 -32.76 -9.92
C TRP A 324 -4.45 -33.42 -10.94
N ILE A 325 -3.14 -33.48 -10.66
CA ILE A 325 -2.17 -34.18 -11.50
C ILE A 325 -2.56 -35.67 -11.62
N ALA A 326 -2.88 -36.33 -10.51
CA ALA A 326 -3.28 -37.74 -10.49
C ALA A 326 -4.57 -37.97 -11.29
N LEU A 327 -5.59 -37.14 -11.07
CA LEU A 327 -6.88 -37.19 -11.76
C LEU A 327 -6.73 -37.04 -13.28
N GLN A 328 -5.95 -36.06 -13.74
CA GLN A 328 -5.73 -35.83 -15.18
C GLN A 328 -4.90 -36.94 -15.85
N THR A 329 -4.11 -37.69 -15.08
CA THR A 329 -3.43 -38.91 -15.58
C THR A 329 -4.25 -40.19 -15.46
N GLY A 330 -5.52 -40.09 -15.03
CA GLY A 330 -6.41 -41.25 -14.88
C GLY A 330 -6.11 -42.12 -13.65
N ASN A 331 -5.27 -41.67 -12.72
CA ASN A 331 -4.93 -42.42 -11.51
C ASN A 331 -5.93 -42.14 -10.38
N ASN A 332 -7.16 -42.64 -10.56
CA ASN A 332 -8.26 -42.45 -9.61
C ASN A 332 -7.97 -43.07 -8.23
N ASN A 333 -7.24 -44.18 -8.18
CA ASN A 333 -6.86 -44.82 -6.91
C ASN A 333 -5.94 -43.94 -6.06
N ALA A 334 -5.00 -43.23 -6.70
CA ALA A 334 -4.15 -42.28 -6.00
C ALA A 334 -4.95 -41.09 -5.45
N VAL A 335 -5.91 -40.57 -6.22
CA VAL A 335 -6.80 -39.49 -5.74
C VAL A 335 -7.60 -39.94 -4.52
N ASP A 336 -8.22 -41.12 -4.57
CA ASP A 336 -9.00 -41.68 -3.45
C ASP A 336 -8.13 -41.88 -2.19
N SER A 337 -6.92 -42.40 -2.36
CA SER A 337 -5.96 -42.56 -1.26
C SER A 337 -5.55 -41.21 -0.66
N MET A 338 -5.19 -40.24 -1.50
CA MET A 338 -4.77 -38.90 -1.04
C MET A 338 -5.91 -38.15 -0.34
N LEU A 339 -7.16 -38.28 -0.77
CA LEU A 339 -8.31 -37.66 -0.10
C LEU A 339 -8.50 -38.17 1.33
N ASN A 340 -8.17 -39.45 1.58
CA ASN A 340 -8.22 -40.05 2.91
C ASN A 340 -7.01 -39.64 3.78
N VAL A 341 -5.81 -39.59 3.19
CA VAL A 341 -4.56 -39.25 3.92
C VAL A 341 -4.47 -37.75 4.23
N HIS A 342 -4.96 -36.91 3.32
CA HIS A 342 -4.90 -35.45 3.41
C HIS A 342 -6.31 -34.84 3.33
N PRO A 343 -7.18 -35.07 4.36
CA PRO A 343 -8.50 -34.45 4.40
C PRO A 343 -8.37 -32.93 4.41
N LEU A 344 -9.42 -32.25 3.96
CA LEU A 344 -9.46 -30.79 4.03
C LEU A 344 -9.50 -30.35 5.51
N PRO A 345 -8.54 -29.56 6.01
CA PRO A 345 -8.58 -29.06 7.38
C PRO A 345 -9.81 -28.18 7.63
N GLU A 346 -10.32 -28.16 8.87
CA GLU A 346 -11.49 -27.34 9.24
C GLU A 346 -11.28 -25.84 9.00
N SER A 347 -10.04 -25.36 9.18
CA SER A 347 -9.65 -23.97 9.00
C SER A 347 -8.71 -23.82 7.81
N VAL A 348 -9.27 -23.56 6.63
CA VAL A 348 -8.53 -23.22 5.42
C VAL A 348 -9.13 -21.99 4.74
N PRO A 349 -8.34 -21.23 3.96
CA PRO A 349 -8.88 -20.17 3.12
C PRO A 349 -9.97 -20.70 2.18
N VAL A 350 -11.03 -19.90 1.98
CA VAL A 350 -12.18 -20.27 1.13
C VAL A 350 -11.74 -20.69 -0.28
N SER A 351 -10.72 -20.03 -0.84
CA SER A 351 -10.16 -20.37 -2.16
C SER A 351 -9.60 -21.80 -2.21
N VAL A 352 -8.89 -22.23 -1.16
CA VAL A 352 -8.31 -23.58 -1.04
C VAL A 352 -9.43 -24.62 -0.90
N ALA A 353 -10.43 -24.34 -0.06
CA ALA A 353 -11.60 -25.20 0.09
C ALA A 353 -12.34 -25.36 -1.25
N MET A 354 -12.61 -24.25 -1.95
CA MET A 354 -13.28 -24.29 -3.25
C MET A 354 -12.50 -25.10 -4.28
N ALA A 355 -11.17 -24.95 -4.35
CA ALA A 355 -10.32 -25.76 -5.23
C ALA A 355 -10.43 -27.25 -4.91
N ARG A 356 -10.47 -27.62 -3.63
CA ARG A 356 -10.64 -29.01 -3.18
C ARG A 356 -12.02 -29.57 -3.51
N TYR A 357 -13.10 -28.85 -3.24
CA TYR A 357 -14.46 -29.30 -3.57
C TYR A 357 -14.68 -29.42 -5.07
N LYS A 358 -14.08 -28.52 -5.87
CA LYS A 358 -14.10 -28.64 -7.34
C LYS A 358 -13.43 -29.93 -7.80
N LEU A 359 -12.24 -30.24 -7.27
CA LEU A 359 -11.54 -31.50 -7.54
C LEU A 359 -12.40 -32.70 -7.11
N MET A 360 -12.90 -32.73 -5.88
CA MET A 360 -13.69 -33.85 -5.35
C MET A 360 -14.95 -34.08 -6.20
N ARG A 361 -15.64 -33.02 -6.60
CA ARG A 361 -16.77 -33.11 -7.53
C ARG A 361 -16.38 -33.78 -8.83
N ASP A 362 -15.29 -33.34 -9.47
CA ASP A 362 -14.88 -33.84 -10.79
C ASP A 362 -14.36 -35.29 -10.71
N PHE A 363 -13.62 -35.62 -9.65
CA PHE A 363 -13.21 -36.98 -9.33
C PHE A 363 -14.43 -37.90 -9.12
N SER A 364 -15.34 -37.54 -8.21
CA SER A 364 -16.53 -38.34 -7.89
C SER A 364 -17.44 -38.55 -9.10
N ARG A 365 -17.53 -37.58 -10.01
CA ARG A 365 -18.21 -37.77 -11.31
C ARG A 365 -17.50 -38.80 -12.19
N GLY A 366 -16.17 -38.74 -12.26
CA GLY A 366 -15.35 -39.65 -13.06
C GLY A 366 -15.39 -41.11 -12.57
N VAL A 367 -15.60 -41.33 -11.27
CA VAL A 367 -15.77 -42.67 -10.67
C VAL A 367 -17.25 -43.05 -10.42
N GLU A 368 -18.19 -42.27 -10.98
CA GLU A 368 -19.65 -42.49 -10.88
C GLU A 368 -20.21 -42.52 -9.44
N ARG A 369 -19.53 -41.87 -8.49
CA ARG A 369 -20.01 -41.64 -7.11
C ARG A 369 -20.89 -40.39 -7.06
N TRP A 370 -22.10 -40.49 -7.65
CA TRP A 370 -22.98 -39.35 -7.87
C TRP A 370 -23.41 -38.59 -6.61
N LYS A 371 -23.58 -39.28 -5.48
CA LYS A 371 -23.92 -38.65 -4.19
C LYS A 371 -22.80 -37.73 -3.70
N ASP A 372 -21.55 -38.19 -3.75
CA ASP A 372 -20.38 -37.42 -3.32
C ASP A 372 -20.11 -36.24 -4.26
N ALA A 373 -20.36 -36.44 -5.56
CA ALA A 373 -20.31 -35.37 -6.55
C ALA A 373 -21.34 -34.28 -6.28
N TYR A 374 -22.57 -34.65 -5.92
CA TYR A 374 -23.63 -33.71 -5.55
C TYR A 374 -23.24 -32.91 -4.31
N LEU A 375 -22.83 -33.56 -3.22
CA LEU A 375 -22.44 -32.90 -1.97
C LEU A 375 -21.25 -31.94 -2.18
N SER A 376 -20.24 -32.38 -2.94
CA SER A 376 -19.09 -31.53 -3.28
C SER A 376 -19.50 -30.33 -4.12
N SER A 377 -20.47 -30.51 -5.03
CA SER A 377 -21.00 -29.41 -5.84
C SER A 377 -21.83 -28.43 -5.02
N GLU A 378 -22.60 -28.91 -4.04
CA GLU A 378 -23.39 -28.08 -3.12
C GLU A 378 -22.48 -27.18 -2.29
N GLU A 379 -21.42 -27.73 -1.69
CA GLU A 379 -20.45 -26.94 -0.93
C GLU A 379 -19.72 -25.92 -1.80
N TYR A 380 -19.27 -26.32 -3.00
CA TYR A 380 -18.65 -25.39 -3.95
C TYR A 380 -19.59 -24.23 -4.31
N ASN A 381 -20.86 -24.53 -4.62
CA ASN A 381 -21.85 -23.54 -5.01
C ASN A 381 -22.18 -22.60 -3.84
N ARG A 382 -22.34 -23.12 -2.63
CA ARG A 382 -22.57 -22.33 -1.41
C ARG A 382 -21.48 -21.28 -1.21
N MET A 383 -20.21 -21.67 -1.37
CA MET A 383 -19.07 -20.75 -1.28
C MET A 383 -19.02 -19.77 -2.45
N SER A 384 -19.26 -20.25 -3.67
CA SER A 384 -19.29 -19.43 -4.87
C SER A 384 -20.37 -18.34 -4.82
N ASP A 385 -21.56 -18.68 -4.35
CA ASP A 385 -22.69 -17.75 -4.23
C ASP A 385 -22.42 -16.68 -3.18
N SER A 386 -21.85 -17.07 -2.02
CA SER A 386 -21.41 -16.12 -0.99
C SER A 386 -20.38 -15.12 -1.54
N LEU A 387 -19.36 -15.60 -2.27
CA LEU A 387 -18.37 -14.72 -2.90
C LEU A 387 -18.98 -13.82 -3.98
N ARG A 388 -19.94 -14.33 -4.75
CA ARG A 388 -20.63 -13.55 -5.79
C ARG A 388 -21.47 -12.44 -5.16
N ASP A 389 -22.21 -12.74 -4.11
CA ASP A 389 -23.01 -11.78 -3.36
C ASP A 389 -22.12 -10.65 -2.79
N GLU A 390 -21.00 -11.02 -2.14
CA GLU A 390 -20.03 -10.06 -1.64
C GLU A 390 -19.44 -9.18 -2.75
N ARG A 391 -19.06 -9.75 -3.90
CA ARG A 391 -18.58 -8.97 -5.05
C ARG A 391 -19.63 -7.99 -5.58
N VAL A 392 -20.92 -8.38 -5.60
CA VAL A 392 -22.01 -7.52 -6.06
C VAL A 392 -22.21 -6.36 -5.08
N LYS A 393 -22.29 -6.63 -3.77
CA LYS A 393 -22.35 -5.60 -2.72
C LYS A 393 -21.20 -4.61 -2.83
N MET A 394 -19.99 -5.13 -3.05
CA MET A 394 -18.78 -4.33 -3.21
C MET A 394 -18.82 -3.42 -4.44
N LYS A 395 -19.28 -3.92 -5.59
CA LYS A 395 -19.44 -3.10 -6.81
C LYS A 395 -20.47 -1.99 -6.60
N ILE A 396 -21.59 -2.29 -5.94
CA ILE A 396 -22.61 -1.29 -5.60
C ILE A 396 -22.01 -0.22 -4.68
N ALA A 397 -21.25 -0.62 -3.66
CA ALA A 397 -20.61 0.32 -2.75
C ALA A 397 -19.56 1.20 -3.45
N ASP A 398 -18.73 0.65 -4.35
CA ASP A 398 -17.77 1.43 -5.14
C ASP A 398 -18.47 2.44 -6.05
N LEU A 399 -19.57 2.03 -6.71
CA LEU A 399 -20.40 2.92 -7.53
C LEU A 399 -21.03 4.03 -6.70
N ASN A 400 -21.60 3.72 -5.54
CA ASN A 400 -22.15 4.72 -4.62
C ASN A 400 -21.07 5.70 -4.14
N MET A 401 -19.87 5.21 -3.82
CA MET A 401 -18.75 6.09 -3.45
C MET A 401 -18.33 7.02 -4.61
N LYS A 402 -18.31 6.52 -5.85
CA LYS A 402 -18.04 7.35 -7.04
C LYS A 402 -19.14 8.40 -7.23
N PHE A 403 -20.40 7.99 -7.16
CA PHE A 403 -21.55 8.88 -7.31
C PHE A 403 -21.53 10.01 -6.26
N LEU A 404 -21.36 9.67 -4.98
CA LEU A 404 -21.27 10.67 -3.89
C LEU A 404 -20.08 11.62 -4.07
N ARG A 405 -18.96 11.13 -4.62
CA ARG A 405 -17.81 11.98 -4.96
C ARG A 405 -18.16 12.95 -6.08
N ASP A 406 -18.76 12.47 -7.16
CA ASP A 406 -19.09 13.29 -8.32
C ASP A 406 -20.14 14.35 -7.97
N GLU A 407 -21.13 14.00 -7.15
CA GLU A 407 -22.11 14.92 -6.58
C GLU A 407 -21.42 16.03 -5.77
N LYS A 408 -20.47 15.67 -4.91
CA LYS A 408 -19.70 16.63 -4.13
C LYS A 408 -18.84 17.55 -5.01
N ILE A 409 -18.14 17.00 -6.00
CA ILE A 409 -17.34 17.79 -6.95
C ILE A 409 -18.23 18.77 -7.71
N LEU A 410 -19.43 18.33 -8.14
CA LEU A 410 -20.39 19.19 -8.83
C LEU A 410 -20.88 20.30 -7.90
N SER A 411 -21.27 19.97 -6.67
CA SER A 411 -21.69 20.94 -5.65
C SER A 411 -20.60 21.98 -5.36
N ASP A 412 -19.35 21.53 -5.17
CA ASP A 412 -18.21 22.43 -4.97
C ASP A 412 -17.96 23.33 -6.20
N LYS A 413 -18.10 22.81 -7.42
CA LYS A 413 -17.98 23.61 -8.65
C LYS A 413 -19.06 24.67 -8.77
N VAL A 414 -20.32 24.33 -8.44
CA VAL A 414 -21.43 25.29 -8.45
C VAL A 414 -21.16 26.40 -7.43
N ARG A 415 -20.77 26.03 -6.19
CA ARG A 415 -20.43 27.00 -5.14
C ARG A 415 -19.25 27.90 -5.54
N MET A 416 -18.23 27.35 -6.18
CA MET A 416 -17.11 28.14 -6.71
C MET A 416 -17.55 29.11 -7.81
N SER A 417 -18.46 28.68 -8.68
CA SER A 417 -19.04 29.54 -9.72
C SER A 417 -19.84 30.69 -9.10
N GLU A 418 -20.69 30.41 -8.10
CA GLU A 418 -21.44 31.44 -7.37
C GLU A 418 -20.49 32.44 -6.70
N LEU A 419 -19.47 31.95 -5.99
CA LEU A 419 -18.47 32.80 -5.36
C LEU A 419 -17.74 33.68 -6.38
N HIS A 420 -17.38 33.13 -7.54
CA HIS A 420 -16.77 33.89 -8.64
C HIS A 420 -17.70 34.99 -9.16
N THR A 421 -19.00 34.71 -9.34
CA THR A 421 -19.97 35.73 -9.75
C THR A 421 -20.13 36.83 -8.72
N HIS A 422 -20.19 36.51 -7.42
CA HIS A 422 -20.24 37.52 -6.35
C HIS A 422 -18.99 38.39 -6.34
N LEU A 423 -17.83 37.79 -6.54
CA LEU A 423 -16.55 38.49 -6.58
C LEU A 423 -16.46 39.43 -7.80
N LEU A 424 -16.97 39.02 -8.96
CA LEU A 424 -17.13 39.89 -10.13
C LEU A 424 -18.07 41.08 -9.87
N TRP A 425 -19.21 40.85 -9.20
CA TRP A 425 -20.12 41.93 -8.80
C TRP A 425 -19.48 42.91 -7.82
N MET A 426 -18.69 42.42 -6.86
CA MET A 426 -17.91 43.28 -5.96
C MET A 426 -16.89 44.12 -6.73
N TYR A 427 -16.15 43.53 -7.67
CA TYR A 427 -15.21 44.29 -8.51
C TYR A 427 -15.91 45.33 -9.39
N PHE A 428 -17.05 44.98 -9.99
CA PHE A 428 -17.86 45.92 -10.75
C PHE A 428 -18.32 47.10 -9.87
N GLY A 429 -18.78 46.81 -8.64
CA GLY A 429 -19.17 47.85 -7.68
C GLY A 429 -18.02 48.79 -7.29
N VAL A 430 -16.82 48.26 -7.03
CA VAL A 430 -15.63 49.07 -6.73
C VAL A 430 -15.20 49.90 -7.95
N ALA A 431 -15.17 49.31 -9.14
CA ALA A 431 -14.84 50.03 -10.37
C ALA A 431 -15.85 51.15 -10.67
N PHE A 432 -17.14 50.90 -10.44
CA PHE A 432 -18.20 51.89 -10.58
C PHE A 432 -18.04 53.06 -9.60
N LEU A 433 -17.69 52.79 -8.34
CA LEU A 433 -17.40 53.84 -7.35
C LEU A 433 -16.18 54.68 -7.75
N LEU A 434 -15.09 54.06 -8.19
CA LEU A 434 -13.91 54.76 -8.69
C LEU A 434 -14.23 55.63 -9.90
N PHE A 435 -15.09 55.15 -10.80
CA PHE A 435 -15.55 55.91 -11.96
C PHE A 435 -16.38 57.14 -11.55
N LEU A 436 -17.26 57.02 -10.55
CA LEU A 436 -18.00 58.17 -10.01
C LEU A 436 -17.09 59.21 -9.35
N VAL A 437 -16.04 58.77 -8.63
CA VAL A 437 -15.02 59.67 -8.07
C VAL A 437 -14.23 60.38 -9.17
N LEU A 438 -13.87 59.68 -10.24
CA LEU A 438 -13.21 60.30 -11.39
C LEU A 438 -14.08 61.37 -12.04
N ILE A 439 -15.37 61.07 -12.26
CA ILE A 439 -16.34 62.04 -12.80
C ILE A 439 -16.45 63.27 -11.88
N SER A 440 -16.56 63.07 -10.57
CA SER A 440 -16.70 64.19 -9.64
C SER A 440 -15.45 65.09 -9.66
N ILE A 441 -14.24 64.52 -9.73
CA ILE A 441 -12.98 65.27 -9.91
C ILE A 441 -13.00 66.06 -11.22
N VAL A 442 -13.41 65.46 -12.34
CA VAL A 442 -13.49 66.12 -13.66
C VAL A 442 -14.50 67.28 -13.62
N VAL A 443 -15.67 67.08 -13.01
CA VAL A 443 -16.70 68.12 -12.85
C VAL A 443 -16.19 69.25 -11.95
N MET A 444 -15.53 68.95 -10.84
CA MET A 444 -14.92 69.95 -9.96
C MET A 444 -13.85 70.76 -10.69
N TYR A 445 -12.99 70.10 -11.46
CA TYR A 445 -11.99 70.75 -12.29
C TYR A 445 -12.62 71.69 -13.33
N TYR A 446 -13.65 71.22 -14.03
CA TYR A 446 -14.36 72.02 -15.03
C TYR A 446 -15.07 73.23 -14.41
N ARG A 447 -15.74 73.05 -13.27
CA ARG A 447 -16.36 74.17 -12.52
C ARG A 447 -15.33 75.19 -12.07
N ARG A 448 -14.20 74.75 -11.50
CA ARG A 448 -13.11 75.64 -11.08
C ARG A 448 -12.58 76.46 -12.26
N ARG A 449 -12.40 75.84 -13.42
CA ARG A 449 -11.98 76.50 -14.65
C ARG A 449 -13.02 77.53 -15.15
N GLN A 450 -14.31 77.21 -15.07
CA GLN A 450 -15.37 78.16 -15.41
C GLN A 450 -15.41 79.37 -14.46
N VAL A 451 -15.22 79.15 -13.15
CA VAL A 451 -15.15 80.24 -12.17
C VAL A 451 -13.97 81.15 -12.47
N GLN A 452 -12.77 80.58 -12.70
CA GLN A 452 -11.58 81.36 -13.09
C GLN A 452 -11.79 82.14 -14.39
N ALA A 453 -12.47 81.56 -15.38
CA ALA A 453 -12.80 82.27 -16.61
C ALA A 453 -13.78 83.43 -16.38
N ARG A 454 -14.77 83.27 -15.49
CA ARG A 454 -15.70 84.34 -15.09
C ARG A 454 -15.00 85.45 -14.30
N GLU A 455 -14.11 85.10 -13.37
CA GLU A 455 -13.29 86.06 -12.62
C GLU A 455 -12.38 86.86 -13.55
N ALA A 456 -11.73 86.22 -14.53
CA ALA A 456 -10.92 86.90 -15.53
C ALA A 456 -11.73 87.89 -16.39
N VAL A 457 -12.97 87.56 -16.73
CA VAL A 457 -13.90 88.46 -17.46
C VAL A 457 -14.40 89.60 -16.56
N MET A 458 -14.66 89.37 -15.28
CA MET A 458 -15.04 90.45 -14.36
C MET A 458 -13.88 91.42 -14.11
N LEU A 459 -12.67 90.91 -13.90
CA LEU A 459 -11.48 91.75 -13.72
C LEU A 459 -11.17 92.60 -14.97
N SER A 460 -11.38 92.08 -16.17
CA SER A 460 -11.19 92.85 -17.40
C SER A 460 -12.25 93.93 -17.63
N ASN A 461 -13.44 93.80 -17.03
CA ASN A 461 -14.50 94.81 -17.06
C ASN A 461 -14.37 95.90 -15.99
N ILE A 462 -13.58 95.68 -14.93
CA ILE A 462 -13.31 96.66 -13.86
C ILE A 462 -12.17 97.62 -14.24
N VAL A 463 -11.32 97.26 -15.21
CA VAL A 463 -10.15 98.04 -15.66
C VAL A 463 -10.47 98.93 -16.88
N LYS A 464 -11.74 99.08 -17.24
CA LYS A 464 -12.25 100.07 -18.22
C LYS A 464 -13.09 101.10 -17.50
#